data_AF-A0A1I7RTB5-F1
#
_entry.id   AF-A0A1I7RTB5-F1
#
_cell.length_a   1.000
_cell.length_b   1.000
_cell.length_c   1.000
_cell.angle_alpha   90.00
_cell.angle_beta   90.00
_cell.angle_gamma   90.00
#
_symmetry.space_group_name_H-M   'P 1'
#
loop_
_entity.id
_entity.type
_entity.pdbx_description
1 polymer ?
#
loop_
_entity_poly.entity_id
_entity_poly.type
_entity_poly.pdbx_seq_one_letter_code
_entity_poly.pdbx_strand_id
1 'polypeptide(L)'
;MSKNRIPNCFKKYIWLCSLMSDAVEIANLEPEAREKRLSEKPLEYFKLLKDCPDVVAIPIYDEVKRRWERAEERVKTLEELVKGVKWEENSIEEDRYDIISEVMDKAMQGFEINEEHENRKIKFGHRIFLEAKMLLGINHAFDRVEAILKDFFAFHNDKTGAAYERDDLRMEIRLMDACFTEVHTGFLKSYLDMEL
;
A
#
# COMPACT_ATOMS: atom_id res chain seq x y z
N MET A 1 -23.00 -10.77 -39.39
CA MET A 1 -23.16 -11.15 -37.97
C MET A 1 -22.49 -10.10 -37.10
N SER A 2 -23.29 -9.21 -36.51
CA SER A 2 -22.81 -8.15 -35.61
C SER A 2 -22.28 -8.78 -34.33
N LYS A 3 -20.98 -8.62 -34.04
CA LYS A 3 -20.42 -8.98 -32.73
C LYS A 3 -20.98 -7.98 -31.72
N ASN A 4 -21.95 -8.41 -30.92
CA ASN A 4 -22.45 -7.66 -29.76
C ASN A 4 -21.28 -7.30 -28.84
N ARG A 5 -20.72 -6.10 -28.98
CA ARG A 5 -19.78 -5.54 -28.01
C ARG A 5 -20.59 -5.13 -26.80
N ILE A 6 -20.46 -5.90 -25.71
CA ILE A 6 -20.98 -5.50 -24.40
C ILE A 6 -20.37 -4.13 -24.06
N PRO A 7 -21.18 -3.09 -23.81
CA PRO A 7 -20.69 -1.76 -23.44
C PRO A 7 -19.78 -1.83 -22.21
N ASN A 8 -18.74 -1.00 -22.14
CA ASN A 8 -17.78 -1.00 -21.02
C ASN A 8 -18.45 -0.77 -19.65
N CYS A 9 -19.56 -0.01 -19.60
CA CYS A 9 -20.37 0.19 -18.40
C CYS A 9 -21.02 -1.11 -17.91
N PHE A 10 -21.50 -1.98 -18.81
CA PHE A 10 -22.05 -3.29 -18.45
C PHE A 10 -20.96 -4.27 -17.98
N LYS A 11 -19.76 -4.21 -18.56
CA LYS A 11 -18.63 -5.01 -18.08
C LYS A 11 -18.21 -4.62 -16.66
N LYS A 12 -18.18 -3.32 -16.35
CA LYS A 12 -17.90 -2.81 -14.99
C LYS A 12 -18.94 -3.29 -13.98
N TYR A 13 -20.22 -3.30 -14.37
CA TYR A 13 -21.32 -3.74 -13.50
C TYR A 13 -21.26 -5.25 -13.21
N ILE A 14 -21.05 -6.08 -14.24
CA ILE A 14 -20.90 -7.54 -14.09
C ILE A 14 -19.69 -7.87 -13.21
N TRP A 15 -18.59 -7.15 -13.38
CA TRP A 15 -17.38 -7.33 -12.58
C TRP A 15 -17.57 -6.93 -11.12
N LEU A 16 -18.26 -5.82 -10.83
CA LEU A 16 -18.62 -5.42 -9.47
C LEU A 16 -19.57 -6.42 -8.80
N CYS A 17 -20.55 -6.96 -9.52
CA CYS A 17 -21.41 -8.02 -9.00
C CYS A 17 -20.62 -9.30 -8.69
N SER A 18 -19.70 -9.70 -9.56
CA SER A 18 -18.83 -10.86 -9.34
C SER A 18 -17.90 -10.68 -8.15
N LEU A 19 -17.35 -9.48 -7.96
CA LEU A 19 -16.50 -9.14 -6.83
C LEU A 19 -17.29 -9.17 -5.52
N MET A 20 -18.48 -8.57 -5.50
CA MET A 20 -19.34 -8.58 -4.32
C MET A 20 -19.75 -10.02 -3.94
N SER A 21 -20.01 -10.88 -4.94
CA SER A 21 -20.25 -12.31 -4.70
C SER A 21 -19.06 -12.97 -4.02
N ASP A 22 -17.84 -12.79 -4.54
CA ASP A 22 -16.62 -13.36 -3.95
C ASP A 22 -16.36 -12.83 -2.53
N ALA A 23 -16.57 -11.54 -2.28
CA ALA A 23 -16.42 -10.96 -0.94
C ALA A 23 -17.45 -11.52 0.05
N VAL A 24 -18.71 -11.68 -0.37
CA VAL A 24 -19.77 -12.29 0.45
C VAL A 24 -19.46 -13.76 0.72
N GLU A 25 -19.03 -14.51 -0.29
CA GLU A 25 -18.63 -15.92 -0.13
C GLU A 25 -17.50 -16.05 0.89
N ILE A 26 -16.45 -15.22 0.77
CA ILE A 26 -15.32 -15.22 1.69
C ILE A 26 -15.73 -14.83 3.10
N ALA A 27 -16.57 -13.81 3.27
CA ALA A 27 -17.03 -13.36 4.58
C ALA A 27 -17.79 -14.45 5.36
N ASN A 28 -18.49 -15.33 4.64
CA ASN A 28 -19.26 -16.45 5.21
C ASN A 28 -18.43 -17.73 5.43
N LEU A 29 -17.14 -17.74 5.10
CA LEU A 29 -16.27 -18.87 5.43
C LEU A 29 -15.96 -18.92 6.93
N GLU A 30 -15.69 -20.12 7.42
CA GLU A 30 -15.10 -20.32 8.75
C GLU A 30 -13.78 -19.54 8.89
N PRO A 31 -13.43 -19.04 10.09
CA PRO A 31 -12.32 -18.10 10.29
C PRO A 31 -10.99 -18.52 9.64
N GLU A 32 -10.57 -19.78 9.81
CA GLU A 32 -9.32 -20.31 9.23
C GLU A 32 -9.36 -20.34 7.70
N ALA A 33 -10.48 -20.77 7.11
CA ALA A 33 -10.65 -20.83 5.67
C ALA A 33 -10.73 -19.42 5.05
N ARG A 34 -11.38 -18.48 5.76
CA ARG A 34 -11.45 -17.07 5.40
C ARG A 34 -10.07 -16.43 5.39
N GLU A 35 -9.30 -16.61 6.46
CA GLU A 35 -7.93 -16.10 6.57
C GLU A 35 -7.05 -16.61 5.43
N LYS A 36 -7.03 -17.93 5.22
CA LYS A 36 -6.26 -18.52 4.12
C LYS A 36 -6.65 -17.89 2.78
N ARG A 37 -7.96 -17.81 2.50
CA ARG A 37 -8.45 -17.30 1.22
C ARG A 37 -8.13 -15.81 1.01
N LEU A 38 -8.19 -15.01 2.07
CA LEU A 38 -7.85 -13.59 2.03
C LEU A 38 -6.35 -13.35 1.90
N SER A 39 -5.51 -14.19 2.51
CA SER A 39 -4.06 -14.10 2.40
C SER A 39 -3.56 -14.28 0.96
N GLU A 40 -4.29 -15.05 0.15
CA GLU A 40 -4.00 -15.27 -1.28
C GLU A 40 -4.40 -14.07 -2.17
N LYS A 41 -5.21 -13.13 -1.66
CA LYS A 41 -5.70 -11.98 -2.46
C LYS A 41 -4.63 -10.87 -2.53
N PRO A 42 -4.41 -10.24 -3.68
CA PRO A 42 -3.53 -9.07 -3.76
C PRO A 42 -4.16 -7.86 -3.02
N LEU A 43 -3.35 -6.87 -2.59
CA LEU A 43 -3.88 -5.68 -1.89
C LEU A 43 -4.89 -4.90 -2.75
N GLU A 44 -4.73 -4.95 -4.07
CA GLU A 44 -5.63 -4.36 -5.06
C GLU A 44 -7.06 -4.89 -4.95
N TYR A 45 -7.24 -6.15 -4.51
CA TYR A 45 -8.56 -6.70 -4.27
C TYR A 45 -9.33 -5.89 -3.22
N PHE A 46 -8.66 -5.54 -2.12
CA PHE A 46 -9.26 -4.84 -0.99
C PHE A 46 -9.67 -3.41 -1.35
N LYS A 47 -8.95 -2.76 -2.28
CA LYS A 47 -9.34 -1.43 -2.80
C LYS A 47 -10.69 -1.43 -3.51
N LEU A 48 -11.20 -2.59 -3.89
CA LEU A 48 -12.48 -2.69 -4.59
C LEU A 48 -13.66 -2.82 -3.62
N LEU A 49 -13.38 -2.96 -2.32
CA LEU A 49 -14.38 -3.15 -1.27
C LEU A 49 -14.90 -1.83 -0.69
N LYS A 50 -14.58 -0.68 -1.29
CA LYS A 50 -14.98 0.66 -0.83
C LYS A 50 -16.47 0.70 -0.44
N ASP A 51 -17.35 0.27 -1.33
CA ASP A 51 -18.81 0.34 -1.13
C ASP A 51 -19.40 -0.94 -0.54
N CYS A 52 -18.56 -1.81 0.05
CA CYS A 52 -18.99 -3.08 0.63
C CYS A 52 -19.75 -2.84 1.95
N PRO A 53 -20.92 -3.48 2.17
CA PRO A 53 -21.63 -3.39 3.43
C PRO A 53 -20.81 -3.91 4.61
N ASP A 54 -20.98 -3.30 5.79
CA ASP A 54 -20.21 -3.66 6.99
C ASP A 54 -20.34 -5.14 7.39
N VAL A 55 -21.51 -5.76 7.16
CA VAL A 55 -21.73 -7.20 7.42
C VAL A 55 -20.77 -8.11 6.63
N VAL A 56 -20.28 -7.65 5.48
CA VAL A 56 -19.30 -8.36 4.64
C VAL A 56 -17.89 -7.85 4.92
N ALA A 57 -17.72 -6.53 5.07
CA ALA A 57 -16.42 -5.90 5.23
C ALA A 57 -15.75 -6.21 6.58
N ILE A 58 -16.51 -6.26 7.68
CA ILE A 58 -15.97 -6.54 9.03
C ILE A 58 -15.20 -7.89 9.06
N PRO A 59 -15.78 -9.02 8.61
CA PRO A 59 -15.05 -10.30 8.51
C PRO A 59 -13.75 -10.26 7.69
N ILE A 60 -13.65 -9.35 6.72
CA ILE A 60 -12.51 -9.23 5.81
C ILE A 60 -11.41 -8.36 6.42
N TYR A 61 -11.78 -7.37 7.24
CA TYR A 61 -10.86 -6.36 7.76
C TYR A 61 -9.71 -6.93 8.59
N ASP A 62 -9.91 -8.07 9.26
CA ASP A 62 -8.85 -8.75 10.02
C ASP A 62 -7.60 -9.06 9.16
N GLU A 63 -7.78 -9.36 7.87
CA GLU A 63 -6.63 -9.55 6.98
C GLU A 63 -5.88 -8.24 6.69
N VAL A 64 -6.57 -7.10 6.62
CA VAL A 64 -5.91 -5.81 6.43
C VAL A 64 -5.06 -5.47 7.65
N LYS A 65 -5.56 -5.73 8.86
CA LYS A 65 -4.77 -5.60 10.10
C LYS A 65 -3.51 -6.45 10.09
N ARG A 66 -3.63 -7.73 9.72
CA ARG A 66 -2.46 -8.62 9.58
C ARG A 66 -1.44 -8.09 8.56
N ARG A 67 -1.88 -7.37 7.52
CA ARG A 67 -0.96 -6.77 6.54
C ARG A 67 -0.26 -5.54 7.08
N TRP A 68 -0.88 -4.78 7.98
CA TRP A 68 -0.18 -3.75 8.75
C TRP A 68 0.90 -4.35 9.64
N GLU A 69 0.58 -5.39 10.41
CA GLU A 69 1.55 -6.10 11.26
C GLU A 69 2.75 -6.61 10.45
N ARG A 70 2.50 -7.25 9.29
CA ARG A 70 3.57 -7.67 8.37
C ARG A 70 4.39 -6.48 7.85
N ALA A 71 3.75 -5.34 7.58
CA ALA A 71 4.47 -4.14 7.13
C ALA A 71 5.38 -3.58 8.25
N GLU A 72 4.94 -3.60 9.51
CA GLU A 72 5.77 -3.24 10.66
C GLU A 72 6.98 -4.19 10.82
N GLU A 73 6.80 -5.48 10.60
CA GLU A 73 7.90 -6.45 10.59
C GLU A 73 8.92 -6.15 9.47
N ARG A 74 8.44 -5.71 8.30
CA ARG A 74 9.31 -5.30 7.19
C ARG A 74 10.16 -4.08 7.55
N VAL A 75 9.63 -3.11 8.29
CA VAL A 75 10.41 -1.95 8.76
C VAL A 75 11.66 -2.41 9.50
N LYS A 76 11.53 -3.33 10.45
CA LYS A 76 12.67 -3.88 11.22
C LYS A 76 13.71 -4.52 10.31
N THR A 77 13.27 -5.30 9.33
CA THR A 77 14.16 -5.94 8.34
C THR A 77 14.92 -4.89 7.52
N LEU A 78 14.24 -3.83 7.08
CA LEU A 78 14.87 -2.76 6.30
C LEU A 78 15.84 -1.94 7.14
N GLU A 79 15.50 -1.62 8.39
CA GLU A 79 16.42 -0.94 9.32
C GLU A 79 17.71 -1.73 9.54
N GLU A 80 17.63 -3.06 9.63
CA GLU A 80 18.80 -3.93 9.74
C GLU A 80 19.67 -3.89 8.47
N LEU A 81 19.03 -3.92 7.29
CA LEU A 81 19.74 -3.80 6.01
C LEU A 81 20.47 -2.45 5.91
N VAL A 82 19.78 -1.36 6.22
CA VAL A 82 20.32 0.01 6.24
C VAL A 82 21.53 0.13 7.16
N LYS A 83 21.43 -0.38 8.41
CA LYS A 83 22.54 -0.39 9.39
C LYS A 83 23.74 -1.24 8.95
N GLY A 84 23.52 -2.22 8.07
CA GLY A 84 24.55 -3.11 7.56
C GLY A 84 25.44 -2.47 6.48
N VAL A 85 24.99 -1.39 5.85
CA VAL A 85 25.72 -0.71 4.80
C VAL A 85 26.81 0.19 5.38
N LYS A 86 27.98 0.21 4.74
CA LYS A 86 29.10 1.07 5.11
C LYS A 86 29.62 1.79 3.87
N TRP A 87 29.84 3.08 3.96
CA TRP A 87 30.33 3.90 2.86
C TRP A 87 31.49 4.80 3.29
N GLU A 88 32.16 5.40 2.32
CA GLU A 88 33.19 6.41 2.54
C GLU A 88 32.54 7.78 2.66
N GLU A 89 33.09 8.68 3.48
CA GLU A 89 32.56 10.05 3.60
C GLU A 89 32.72 10.82 2.28
N ASN A 90 31.72 11.64 1.95
CA ASN A 90 31.59 12.42 0.72
C ASN A 90 31.54 11.56 -0.56
N SER A 91 30.98 10.36 -0.47
CA SER A 91 30.84 9.44 -1.60
C SER A 91 29.44 9.47 -2.22
N ILE A 92 29.29 8.87 -3.40
CA ILE A 92 27.98 8.73 -4.08
C ILE A 92 27.04 7.87 -3.22
N GLU A 93 27.60 6.91 -2.51
CA GLU A 93 26.89 6.02 -1.61
C GLU A 93 26.28 6.78 -0.42
N GLU A 94 26.94 7.80 0.11
CA GLU A 94 26.35 8.68 1.14
C GLU A 94 25.09 9.37 0.60
N ASP A 95 25.18 10.01 -0.57
CA ASP A 95 24.04 10.66 -1.23
C ASP A 95 22.88 9.66 -1.50
N ARG A 96 23.21 8.42 -1.88
CA ARG A 96 22.22 7.36 -2.11
C ARG A 96 21.57 6.90 -0.82
N TYR A 97 22.36 6.75 0.24
CA TYR A 97 21.86 6.39 1.56
C TYR A 97 20.87 7.42 2.09
N ASP A 98 21.18 8.71 1.93
CA ASP A 98 20.30 9.81 2.38
C ASP A 98 18.93 9.74 1.71
N ILE A 99 18.87 9.63 0.38
CA ILE A 99 17.58 9.57 -0.32
C ILE A 99 16.81 8.27 -0.02
N ILE A 100 17.50 7.14 0.20
CA ILE A 100 16.87 5.89 0.63
C ILE A 100 16.23 6.06 2.02
N SER A 101 16.94 6.72 2.93
CA SER A 101 16.43 7.01 4.28
C SER A 101 15.21 7.93 4.22
N GLU A 102 15.22 8.95 3.36
CA GLU A 102 14.06 9.82 3.13
C GLU A 102 12.83 9.05 2.59
N VAL A 103 13.05 8.06 1.69
CA VAL A 103 11.96 7.20 1.19
C VAL A 103 11.39 6.34 2.32
N MET A 104 12.24 5.77 3.17
CA MET A 104 11.81 5.00 4.33
C MET A 104 11.01 5.86 5.31
N ASP A 105 11.54 7.03 5.70
CA ASP A 105 10.87 7.97 6.58
C ASP A 105 9.50 8.39 6.03
N LYS A 106 9.42 8.66 4.71
CA LYS A 106 8.16 8.98 4.06
C LYS A 106 7.20 7.79 4.12
N ALA A 107 7.63 6.56 3.86
CA ALA A 107 6.77 5.39 3.97
C ALA A 107 6.27 5.17 5.40
N MET A 108 7.11 5.46 6.40
CA MET A 108 6.77 5.34 7.83
C MET A 108 5.65 6.31 8.27
N GLN A 109 5.52 7.49 7.63
CA GLN A 109 4.40 8.41 7.87
C GLN A 109 3.03 7.75 7.61
N GLY A 110 2.96 6.72 6.77
CA GLY A 110 1.72 5.97 6.55
C GLY A 110 1.23 5.27 7.83
N PHE A 111 2.13 4.75 8.66
CA PHE A 111 1.76 4.13 9.93
C PHE A 111 1.19 5.18 10.90
N GLU A 112 1.81 6.35 10.99
CA GLU A 112 1.32 7.48 11.81
C GLU A 112 -0.09 7.92 11.39
N ILE A 113 -0.35 8.03 10.09
CA ILE A 113 -1.69 8.36 9.56
C ILE A 113 -2.70 7.27 9.92
N ASN A 114 -2.32 5.99 9.81
CA ASN A 114 -3.19 4.88 10.18
C ASN A 114 -3.56 4.92 11.67
N GLU A 115 -2.59 5.14 12.55
CA GLU A 115 -2.78 5.30 13.99
C GLU A 115 -3.73 6.47 14.31
N GLU A 116 -3.55 7.63 13.67
CA GLU A 116 -4.40 8.81 13.87
C GLU A 116 -5.88 8.52 13.54
N HIS A 117 -6.12 7.64 12.59
CA HIS A 117 -7.46 7.30 12.12
C HIS A 117 -8.02 6.00 12.71
N GLU A 118 -7.26 5.23 13.49
CA GLU A 118 -7.67 3.91 14.02
C GLU A 118 -9.03 3.98 14.73
N ASN A 119 -9.19 4.95 15.63
CA ASN A 119 -10.38 5.07 16.49
C ASN A 119 -11.56 5.81 15.83
N ARG A 120 -11.42 6.25 14.57
CA ARG A 120 -12.49 6.96 13.87
C ARG A 120 -13.56 5.99 13.39
N LYS A 121 -14.81 6.30 13.73
CA LYS A 121 -15.99 5.53 13.29
C LYS A 121 -16.30 5.86 11.83
N ILE A 122 -15.92 4.96 10.94
CA ILE A 122 -16.21 5.02 9.51
C ILE A 122 -16.70 3.65 9.03
N LYS A 123 -17.37 3.60 7.88
CA LYS A 123 -17.77 2.32 7.25
C LYS A 123 -16.53 1.44 7.00
N PHE A 124 -16.65 0.14 7.24
CA PHE A 124 -15.53 -0.78 7.10
C PHE A 124 -15.07 -0.92 5.65
N GLY A 125 -15.99 -0.86 4.67
CA GLY A 125 -15.64 -0.84 3.26
C GLY A 125 -14.70 0.34 2.91
N HIS A 126 -15.02 1.54 3.41
CA HIS A 126 -14.17 2.72 3.24
C HIS A 126 -12.80 2.53 3.92
N ARG A 127 -12.80 2.02 5.15
CA ARG A 127 -11.58 1.75 5.92
C ARG A 127 -10.64 0.81 5.17
N ILE A 128 -11.16 -0.34 4.74
CA ILE A 128 -10.42 -1.33 3.95
C ILE A 128 -9.85 -0.70 2.68
N PHE A 129 -10.65 0.08 1.95
CA PHE A 129 -10.19 0.76 0.74
C PHE A 129 -9.02 1.72 0.99
N LEU A 130 -9.15 2.57 2.01
CA LEU A 130 -8.16 3.60 2.36
C LEU A 130 -6.86 2.98 2.89
N GLU A 131 -6.96 2.05 3.82
CA GLU A 131 -5.80 1.34 4.38
C GLU A 131 -5.08 0.49 3.32
N ALA A 132 -5.82 -0.23 2.46
CA ALA A 132 -5.21 -1.00 1.37
C ALA A 132 -4.48 -0.10 0.35
N LYS A 133 -5.03 1.10 0.08
CA LYS A 133 -4.37 2.08 -0.79
C LYS A 133 -3.05 2.57 -0.19
N MET A 134 -3.01 2.80 1.12
CA MET A 134 -1.81 3.21 1.82
C MET A 134 -0.76 2.10 1.86
N LEU A 135 -1.17 0.87 2.24
CA LEU A 135 -0.30 -0.30 2.27
C LEU A 135 0.33 -0.63 0.91
N LEU A 136 -0.34 -0.34 -0.21
CA LEU A 136 0.27 -0.48 -1.54
C LEU A 136 1.44 0.47 -1.73
N GLY A 137 1.28 1.75 -1.35
CA GLY A 137 2.36 2.73 -1.45
C GLY A 137 3.54 2.36 -0.54
N ILE A 138 3.25 1.99 0.71
CA ILE A 138 4.26 1.54 1.68
C ILE A 138 5.02 0.32 1.16
N ASN A 139 4.30 -0.72 0.70
CA ASN A 139 4.94 -1.94 0.21
C ASN A 139 5.78 -1.69 -1.05
N HIS A 140 5.31 -0.85 -1.97
CA HIS A 140 6.09 -0.49 -3.14
C HIS A 140 7.39 0.23 -2.75
N ALA A 141 7.32 1.21 -1.85
CA ALA A 141 8.51 1.91 -1.35
C ALA A 141 9.48 0.94 -0.66
N PHE A 142 8.98 0.03 0.19
CA PHE A 142 9.79 -0.99 0.84
C PHE A 142 10.45 -1.95 -0.15
N ASP A 143 9.74 -2.40 -1.18
CA ASP A 143 10.31 -3.26 -2.23
C ASP A 143 11.43 -2.54 -2.98
N ARG A 144 11.27 -1.24 -3.27
CA ARG A 144 12.30 -0.41 -3.91
C ARG A 144 13.53 -0.26 -3.03
N VAL A 145 13.34 0.11 -1.76
CA VAL A 145 14.43 0.25 -0.79
C VAL A 145 15.20 -1.06 -0.62
N GLU A 146 14.49 -2.17 -0.44
CA GLU A 146 15.11 -3.49 -0.28
C GLU A 146 15.95 -3.88 -1.50
N ALA A 147 15.42 -3.65 -2.71
CA ALA A 147 16.13 -3.94 -3.95
C ALA A 147 17.42 -3.12 -4.08
N ILE A 148 17.36 -1.82 -3.73
CA ILE A 148 18.52 -0.93 -3.79
C ILE A 148 19.56 -1.33 -2.74
N LEU A 149 19.16 -1.62 -1.49
CA LEU A 149 20.09 -2.00 -0.42
C LEU A 149 20.79 -3.34 -0.71
N LYS A 150 20.12 -4.27 -1.38
CA LYS A 150 20.72 -5.55 -1.80
C LYS A 150 21.84 -5.39 -2.84
N ASP A 151 21.78 -4.34 -3.66
CA ASP A 151 22.81 -3.99 -4.64
C ASP A 151 23.28 -2.54 -4.42
N PHE A 152 23.59 -2.23 -3.17
CA PHE A 152 23.85 -0.85 -2.76
C PHE A 152 25.05 -0.21 -3.45
N PHE A 153 26.01 -1.00 -3.96
CA PHE A 153 27.18 -0.47 -4.68
C PHE A 153 27.04 -0.53 -6.21
N ALA A 154 25.84 -0.78 -6.75
CA ALA A 154 25.60 -0.90 -8.20
C ALA A 154 26.15 0.27 -9.03
N PHE A 155 26.08 1.50 -8.50
CA PHE A 155 26.53 2.73 -9.17
C PHE A 155 27.88 3.25 -8.69
N HIS A 156 28.71 2.40 -8.09
CA HIS A 156 30.04 2.82 -7.67
C HIS A 156 30.83 3.39 -8.87
N ASN A 157 31.27 4.65 -8.76
CA ASN A 157 31.86 5.46 -9.84
C ASN A 157 30.92 5.86 -11.01
N ASP A 158 29.63 5.55 -10.97
CA ASP A 158 28.62 6.02 -11.92
C ASP A 158 27.73 7.11 -11.31
N LYS A 159 28.21 8.36 -11.41
CA LYS A 159 27.47 9.54 -10.94
C LYS A 159 26.14 9.75 -11.67
N THR A 160 26.07 9.36 -12.94
CA THR A 160 24.89 9.60 -13.78
C THR A 160 23.79 8.62 -13.40
N GLY A 161 24.12 7.33 -13.27
CA GLY A 161 23.19 6.30 -12.78
C GLY A 161 22.65 6.63 -11.40
N ALA A 162 23.53 7.00 -10.45
CA ALA A 162 23.11 7.40 -9.12
C ALA A 162 22.20 8.65 -9.11
N ALA A 163 22.46 9.63 -9.98
CA ALA A 163 21.60 10.80 -10.10
C ALA A 163 20.20 10.45 -10.62
N TYR A 164 20.09 9.52 -11.58
CA TYR A 164 18.80 9.05 -12.06
C TYR A 164 18.02 8.26 -11.00
N GLU A 165 18.69 7.37 -10.26
CA GLU A 165 18.06 6.65 -9.15
C GLU A 165 17.52 7.64 -8.10
N ARG A 166 18.32 8.64 -7.74
CA ARG A 166 17.89 9.67 -6.79
C ARG A 166 16.67 10.44 -7.28
N ASP A 167 16.62 10.83 -8.55
CA ASP A 167 15.48 11.57 -9.09
C ASP A 167 14.21 10.69 -9.21
N ASP A 168 14.38 9.39 -9.48
CA ASP A 168 13.32 8.38 -9.42
C ASP A 168 12.77 8.23 -7.98
N LEU A 169 13.64 8.07 -6.98
CA LEU A 169 13.25 7.99 -5.57
C LEU A 169 12.56 9.28 -5.07
N ARG A 170 12.99 10.45 -5.54
CA ARG A 170 12.29 11.71 -5.26
C ARG A 170 10.89 11.74 -5.86
N MET A 171 10.69 11.12 -7.03
CA MET A 171 9.35 10.98 -7.61
C MET A 171 8.50 10.06 -6.73
N GLU A 172 9.06 8.95 -6.26
CA GLU A 172 8.39 8.02 -5.33
C GLU A 172 7.91 8.74 -4.06
N ILE A 173 8.78 9.53 -3.43
CA ILE A 173 8.42 10.35 -2.25
C ILE A 173 7.21 11.26 -2.55
N ARG A 174 7.19 11.93 -3.70
CA ARG A 174 6.07 12.81 -4.10
C ARG A 174 4.79 12.04 -4.36
N LEU A 175 4.88 10.86 -4.97
CA LEU A 175 3.72 10.00 -5.21
C LEU A 175 3.12 9.49 -3.89
N MET A 176 3.97 9.11 -2.94
CA MET A 176 3.53 8.76 -1.59
C MET A 176 2.86 9.94 -0.88
N ASP A 177 3.45 11.14 -0.94
CA ASP A 177 2.89 12.34 -0.32
C ASP A 177 1.49 12.68 -0.85
N ALA A 178 1.31 12.61 -2.17
CA ALA A 178 0.01 12.79 -2.80
C ALA A 178 -0.99 11.68 -2.39
N CYS A 179 -0.54 10.43 -2.36
CA CYS A 179 -1.35 9.29 -1.94
C CYS A 179 -1.82 9.44 -0.49
N PHE A 180 -0.91 9.80 0.42
CA PHE A 180 -1.18 9.93 1.85
C PHE A 180 -2.09 11.11 2.15
N THR A 181 -1.89 12.24 1.45
CA THR A 181 -2.82 13.37 1.50
C THR A 181 -4.23 12.97 1.08
N GLU A 182 -4.34 12.22 -0.03
CA GLU A 182 -5.63 11.73 -0.53
C GLU A 182 -6.29 10.77 0.46
N VAL A 183 -5.52 9.84 1.03
CA VAL A 183 -6.02 8.85 2.00
C VAL A 183 -6.46 9.52 3.30
N HIS A 184 -5.63 10.41 3.86
CA HIS A 184 -5.97 11.19 5.06
C HIS A 184 -7.24 12.01 4.84
N THR A 185 -7.34 12.70 3.70
CA THR A 185 -8.58 13.42 3.31
C THR A 185 -9.76 12.46 3.18
N GLY A 186 -9.56 11.27 2.63
CA GLY A 186 -10.59 10.24 2.51
C GLY A 186 -11.12 9.77 3.87
N PHE A 187 -10.24 9.54 4.85
CA PHE A 187 -10.66 9.21 6.21
C PHE A 187 -11.54 10.32 6.81
N LEU A 188 -11.12 11.59 6.67
CA LEU A 188 -11.88 12.73 7.16
C LEU A 188 -13.25 12.85 6.47
N LYS A 189 -13.29 12.72 5.15
CA LYS A 189 -14.55 12.73 4.38
C LYS A 189 -15.49 11.62 4.84
N SER A 190 -14.99 10.39 4.96
CA SER A 190 -15.81 9.29 5.42
C SER A 190 -16.32 9.47 6.85
N TYR A 191 -15.50 10.09 7.72
CA TYR A 191 -15.88 10.35 9.11
C TYR A 191 -16.96 11.43 9.21
N LEU A 192 -16.99 12.37 8.27
CA LEU A 192 -17.98 13.45 8.17
C LEU A 192 -19.19 13.07 7.29
N ASP A 193 -19.33 11.79 6.93
CA ASP A 193 -20.36 11.28 6.00
C ASP A 193 -20.41 12.02 4.64
N MET A 194 -19.25 12.48 4.16
CA MET A 194 -19.07 13.09 2.85
C MET A 194 -18.72 12.05 1.78
N GLU A 195 -18.91 12.41 0.52
CA GLU A 195 -18.56 11.56 -0.62
C GLU A 195 -17.03 11.36 -0.72
N LEU A 196 -16.61 10.10 -0.76
CA LEU A 196 -15.23 9.66 -0.95
C LEU A 196 -14.80 9.69 -2.41
#